data_AF-A0A4Q6AN90-F1
#
_entry.id   AF-A0A4Q6AN90-F1
#
_cell.length_a   1.000
_cell.length_b   1.000
_cell.length_c   1.000
_cell.angle_alpha   90.00
_cell.angle_beta   90.00
_cell.angle_gamma   90.00
#
_symmetry.space_group_name_H-M   'P 1'
#
loop_
_entity.id
_entity.type
_entity.pdbx_description
1 polymer ?
#
loop_
_entity_poly.entity_id
_entity_poly.type
_entity_poly.pdbx_seq_one_letter_code
_entity_poly.pdbx_strand_id
1 'polypeptide(L)'
;MKDGKWSSPQNAKLFTDQPLEVTSSGLLNSFFYTPVLLFQTGLNKNKFFIQQYYANTYAPYSLVTFNPGFVKGNSADGNFKGNVKDNFLKITLVQDFLHQYFSRLYAVAMSVEGGAAVIPKEPYTPVIASLSATYKASASCSFNFSGASNTPAAKLADYSSRNVQLFHETPFGQAEQHVFLREQSFPAAVAARIALLPVYDSEGEFLLGLLNATTGSIVSVLFAVAEGSENPEAPSFSENKRIQWSGLGNNEWFALDSGYIVSDTTNNFLRSGIISFLLPERMNSTNTVLPSGLFWLRAKLPAGTHFDSVSRFISVQAQAMEAVFTNHDNDLSHLAQSLPAGTISKLVSRLGGVKKVIQPFNSFGGEPEEADADFYLRVSERLRHKNRAIDIWDYERLILARFPGIFKVKCQNHTSAKTSTSVGYELDPGYVTLIPVPDVRNKNLYDIFKPKVSSNVLREIEAYIRDLNAMHITFVAAQPAYEEVLFRFTVKFYKQYDPNAYTKILNEALRQYLAPWAYDTAAQISFGGVLYKSVVIGFIEEQPYVDFVTDFKMTVDGSGDQKEIRASSSGSILTTAKQHDITAMISDLVC
;
A
#
# COMPACT_ATOMS: atom_id res chain seq x y z
N MET A 1 51.20 54.11 -14.40
CA MET A 1 51.40 53.95 -15.86
C MET A 1 51.89 55.26 -16.48
N LYS A 2 52.79 55.19 -17.46
CA LYS A 2 53.06 56.28 -18.41
C LYS A 2 53.00 55.64 -19.81
N ASP A 3 52.24 56.25 -20.72
CA ASP A 3 52.02 55.78 -22.11
C ASP A 3 51.45 54.35 -22.25
N GLY A 4 50.47 54.01 -21.40
CA GLY A 4 49.75 52.73 -21.50
C GLY A 4 50.55 51.48 -21.09
N LYS A 5 51.77 51.64 -20.53
CA LYS A 5 52.56 50.53 -19.97
C LYS A 5 52.94 50.77 -18.50
N TRP A 6 53.05 49.69 -17.75
CA TRP A 6 53.44 49.70 -16.34
C TRP A 6 54.93 50.04 -16.19
N SER A 7 55.28 50.84 -15.18
CA SER A 7 56.66 51.31 -14.98
C SER A 7 57.62 50.22 -14.48
N SER A 8 57.11 49.10 -13.98
CA SER A 8 57.90 47.88 -13.72
C SER A 8 57.01 46.62 -13.84
N PRO A 9 57.59 45.44 -14.14
CA PRO A 9 56.84 44.17 -14.17
C PRO A 9 56.21 43.79 -12.82
N GLN A 10 56.75 44.28 -11.70
CA GLN A 10 56.20 44.06 -10.36
C GLN A 10 54.93 44.89 -10.13
N ASN A 11 54.84 46.11 -10.69
CA ASN A 11 53.66 46.96 -10.59
C ASN A 11 52.49 46.46 -11.43
N ALA A 12 52.76 45.76 -12.54
CA ALA A 12 51.73 45.07 -13.31
C ALA A 12 51.12 43.88 -12.54
N LYS A 13 51.89 43.21 -11.67
CA LYS A 13 51.40 42.10 -10.84
C LYS A 13 50.52 42.53 -9.65
N LEU A 14 50.48 43.82 -9.32
CA LEU A 14 49.60 44.36 -8.27
C LEU A 14 48.13 44.49 -8.73
N PHE A 15 47.88 44.45 -10.04
CA PHE A 15 46.54 44.50 -10.63
C PHE A 15 46.37 43.24 -11.48
N THR A 16 45.71 42.24 -10.90
CA THR A 16 45.51 40.94 -11.56
C THR A 16 44.34 41.04 -12.55
N ASP A 17 44.48 40.47 -13.76
CA ASP A 17 43.35 40.24 -14.69
C ASP A 17 42.44 39.07 -14.23
N GLN A 18 42.75 38.46 -13.09
CA GLN A 18 41.92 37.43 -12.47
C GLN A 18 40.74 38.09 -11.75
N PRO A 19 39.51 37.55 -11.84
CA PRO A 19 38.40 38.02 -11.05
C PRO A 19 38.74 37.90 -9.56
N LEU A 20 38.47 38.96 -8.81
CA LEU A 20 38.61 38.97 -7.35
C LEU A 20 37.51 38.06 -6.76
N GLU A 21 37.84 36.80 -6.47
CA GLU A 21 36.93 35.89 -5.78
C GLU A 21 36.84 36.26 -4.30
N VAL A 22 35.71 36.83 -3.89
CA VAL A 22 35.37 37.01 -2.48
C VAL A 22 34.69 35.73 -1.99
N THR A 23 35.47 34.77 -1.49
CA THR A 23 34.93 33.62 -0.76
C THR A 23 34.70 33.99 0.71
N SER A 24 33.57 33.54 1.26
CA SER A 24 33.10 33.93 2.61
C SER A 24 33.85 33.25 3.76
N SER A 25 35.12 32.88 3.59
CA SER A 25 35.87 32.20 4.66
C SER A 25 37.38 32.33 4.48
N GLY A 26 38.04 33.07 5.37
CA GLY A 26 39.48 32.95 5.59
C GLY A 26 40.19 34.25 5.93
N LEU A 27 40.61 34.39 7.19
CA LEU A 27 41.54 35.40 7.69
C LEU A 27 42.79 35.51 6.79
N LEU A 28 43.22 36.74 6.44
CA LEU A 28 44.50 36.97 5.78
C LEU A 28 45.46 37.74 6.70
N ASN A 29 46.63 37.12 6.89
CA ASN A 29 47.72 37.47 7.79
C ASN A 29 48.30 38.87 7.57
N SER A 30 48.59 39.55 8.68
CA SER A 30 49.40 40.76 8.79
C SER A 30 50.89 40.48 8.51
N PHE A 31 51.48 41.16 7.53
CA PHE A 31 52.94 41.27 7.38
C PHE A 31 53.39 42.70 7.70
N PHE A 32 54.21 42.83 8.75
CA PHE A 32 54.88 44.08 9.14
C PHE A 32 56.22 44.22 8.41
N TYR A 33 56.49 45.40 7.87
CA TYR A 33 57.85 45.85 7.55
C TYR A 33 58.02 47.31 7.98
N THR A 34 58.89 47.54 8.96
CA THR A 34 59.34 48.87 9.43
C THR A 34 60.86 48.95 9.40
N PRO A 35 61.48 50.05 8.95
CA PRO A 35 62.87 50.36 9.30
C PRO A 35 62.95 51.52 10.29
N VAL A 36 63.40 51.16 11.50
CA VAL A 36 63.60 51.94 12.74
C VAL A 36 64.92 52.77 12.74
N LEU A 37 65.62 52.91 11.61
CA LEU A 37 67.04 53.29 11.62
C LEU A 37 67.37 54.80 11.66
N LEU A 38 66.40 55.72 11.61
CA LEU A 38 66.67 57.17 11.72
C LEU A 38 66.24 57.79 13.06
N PHE A 39 65.56 57.02 13.91
CA PHE A 39 65.03 57.49 15.19
C PHE A 39 66.09 57.50 16.32
N GLN A 40 67.22 56.82 16.12
CA GLN A 40 68.15 56.48 17.21
C GLN A 40 69.51 57.21 17.21
N THR A 41 69.92 57.93 16.16
CA THR A 41 71.30 58.45 16.08
C THR A 41 71.37 59.94 15.71
N GLY A 42 71.24 60.83 16.70
CA GLY A 42 71.50 62.26 16.52
C GLY A 42 71.51 63.09 17.82
N LEU A 43 72.61 63.81 18.06
CA LEU A 43 72.86 64.67 19.24
C LEU A 43 72.44 66.12 18.96
N ASN A 44 71.14 66.41 18.98
CA ASN A 44 70.65 67.77 18.76
C ASN A 44 69.95 68.32 20.02
N LYS A 45 70.24 69.59 20.38
CA LYS A 45 69.73 70.26 21.59
C LYS A 45 68.19 70.42 21.59
N ASN A 46 67.53 70.14 20.48
CA ASN A 46 66.08 70.24 20.32
C ASN A 46 65.34 68.90 20.50
N LYS A 47 66.01 67.81 20.90
CA LYS A 47 65.40 66.47 21.08
C LYS A 47 64.19 66.46 22.02
N PHE A 48 64.25 67.21 23.12
CA PHE A 48 63.17 67.29 24.11
C PHE A 48 61.94 68.09 23.60
N PHE A 49 62.18 69.20 22.88
CA PHE A 49 61.12 70.00 22.28
C PHE A 49 60.41 69.27 21.12
N ILE A 50 61.17 68.48 20.36
CA ILE A 50 60.62 67.59 19.33
C ILE A 50 59.79 66.47 20.00
N GLN A 51 60.27 65.86 21.09
CA GLN A 51 59.49 64.83 21.80
C GLN A 51 58.16 65.34 22.40
N GLN A 52 58.10 66.59 22.90
CA GLN A 52 56.84 67.15 23.40
C GLN A 52 55.89 67.63 22.31
N TYR A 53 56.40 68.13 21.18
CA TYR A 53 55.56 68.54 20.04
C TYR A 53 54.88 67.32 19.37
N TYR A 54 55.58 66.18 19.31
CA TYR A 54 55.06 64.92 18.74
C TYR A 54 54.21 64.08 19.71
N ALA A 55 54.20 64.37 21.02
CA ALA A 55 53.36 63.65 21.98
C ALA A 55 51.87 64.07 21.93
N ASN A 56 51.58 65.32 21.53
CA ASN A 56 50.22 65.87 21.50
C ASN A 56 49.64 66.09 20.11
N THR A 57 50.44 65.88 19.07
CA THR A 57 49.97 65.99 17.68
C THR A 57 50.78 64.98 16.91
N TYR A 58 50.27 63.78 16.69
CA TYR A 58 50.50 62.96 15.51
C TYR A 58 49.73 61.65 15.71
N ALA A 59 48.46 61.72 15.29
CA ALA A 59 47.85 60.60 14.63
C ALA A 59 48.82 60.10 13.53
N PRO A 60 48.99 58.78 13.36
CA PRO A 60 49.89 58.25 12.36
C PRO A 60 49.44 58.72 10.98
N TYR A 61 50.28 59.47 10.26
CA TYR A 61 50.16 59.50 8.81
C TYR A 61 50.62 58.14 8.33
N SER A 62 49.66 57.26 8.07
CA SER A 62 49.92 56.08 7.27
C SER A 62 50.47 56.56 5.93
N LEU A 63 51.67 56.12 5.56
CA LEU A 63 51.98 55.91 4.15
C LEU A 63 50.73 55.24 3.55
N VAL A 64 50.09 55.89 2.58
CA VAL A 64 48.86 55.36 1.98
C VAL A 64 49.25 54.11 1.21
N THR A 65 49.23 52.97 1.89
CA THR A 65 49.18 51.66 1.26
C THR A 65 47.83 51.60 0.56
N PHE A 66 47.86 51.77 -0.75
CA PHE A 66 46.66 51.69 -1.58
C PHE A 66 46.15 50.24 -1.57
N ASN A 67 45.15 49.96 -0.73
CA ASN A 67 44.38 48.74 -0.76
C ASN A 67 42.90 49.13 -0.91
N PRO A 68 42.36 49.22 -2.14
CA PRO A 68 41.01 49.69 -2.41
C PRO A 68 39.93 48.66 -2.08
N GLY A 69 40.24 47.64 -1.24
CA GLY A 69 39.36 46.53 -0.94
C GLY A 69 37.90 46.92 -0.68
N PHE A 70 36.98 46.00 -0.96
CA PHE A 70 35.55 46.22 -0.78
C PHE A 70 35.09 45.67 0.56
N VAL A 71 34.23 46.40 1.26
CA VAL A 71 33.55 45.89 2.47
C VAL A 71 32.08 45.67 2.17
N LYS A 72 31.57 44.49 2.53
CA LYS A 72 30.14 44.18 2.52
C LYS A 72 29.52 44.68 3.81
N GLY A 73 28.60 45.64 3.74
CA GLY A 73 27.73 45.97 4.86
C GLY A 73 26.61 44.92 4.98
N ASN A 74 26.40 44.34 6.16
CA ASN A 74 25.20 43.53 6.40
C ASN A 74 23.98 44.45 6.48
N SER A 75 22.98 44.21 5.64
CA SER A 75 21.65 44.79 5.80
C SER A 75 20.82 43.91 6.75
N ALA A 76 20.09 44.54 7.68
CA ALA A 76 19.28 43.87 8.69
C ALA A 76 18.10 43.10 8.07
N ASP A 77 17.75 41.98 8.71
CA ASP A 77 16.68 41.05 8.31
C ASP A 77 15.31 41.73 8.17
N GLY A 78 14.79 41.77 6.95
CA GLY A 78 13.41 42.12 6.65
C GLY A 78 12.78 41.05 5.77
N ASN A 79 11.62 40.53 6.19
CA ASN A 79 10.87 39.47 5.49
C ASN A 79 10.51 39.88 4.04
N PHE A 80 10.72 38.97 3.10
CA PHE A 80 10.54 39.16 1.65
C PHE A 80 9.07 39.42 1.26
N LYS A 81 8.78 40.55 0.60
CA LYS A 81 7.47 40.86 -0.03
C LYS A 81 7.69 41.58 -1.37
N GLY A 82 6.83 41.32 -2.36
CA GLY A 82 6.98 41.80 -3.75
C GLY A 82 6.97 43.32 -3.99
N ASN A 83 6.74 44.14 -2.95
CA ASN A 83 6.72 45.61 -3.02
C ASN A 83 7.91 46.28 -2.29
N VAL A 84 8.90 45.52 -1.80
CA VAL A 84 10.04 46.11 -1.07
C VAL A 84 11.09 46.62 -2.06
N LYS A 85 11.27 47.94 -2.11
CA LYS A 85 12.31 48.63 -2.92
C LYS A 85 13.68 48.71 -2.25
N ASP A 86 13.80 48.33 -0.98
CA ASP A 86 15.03 48.45 -0.19
C ASP A 86 15.55 47.07 0.24
N ASN A 87 16.48 46.53 -0.56
CA ASN A 87 17.39 45.44 -0.19
C ASN A 87 18.57 45.43 -1.17
N PHE A 88 19.32 46.54 -1.21
CA PHE A 88 20.50 46.66 -2.05
C PHE A 88 21.71 46.06 -1.37
N LEU A 89 22.50 45.26 -2.09
CA LEU A 89 23.88 44.97 -1.69
C LEU A 89 24.69 46.27 -1.85
N LYS A 90 24.90 46.99 -0.75
CA LYS A 90 25.75 48.18 -0.77
C LYS A 90 27.22 47.76 -0.71
N ILE A 91 27.90 47.91 -1.84
CA ILE A 91 29.35 47.76 -1.94
C ILE A 91 29.97 49.15 -1.76
N THR A 92 30.90 49.30 -0.82
CA THR A 92 31.61 50.56 -0.60
C THR A 92 33.11 50.30 -0.61
N LEU A 93 33.85 51.21 -1.24
CA LEU A 93 35.30 51.20 -1.25
C LEU A 93 35.82 51.57 0.14
N VAL A 94 36.80 50.82 0.65
CA VAL A 94 37.45 51.14 1.94
C VAL A 94 38.25 52.42 1.86
N GLN A 95 38.88 52.67 0.72
CA GLN A 95 39.59 53.91 0.38
C GLN A 95 39.19 54.31 -1.03
N ASP A 96 39.04 55.61 -1.26
CA ASP A 96 38.81 56.10 -2.61
C ASP A 96 40.07 55.92 -3.47
N PHE A 97 39.94 56.01 -4.80
CA PHE A 97 41.09 55.97 -5.72
C PHE A 97 41.86 57.30 -5.71
N LEU A 98 42.07 57.88 -4.52
CA LEU A 98 42.74 59.15 -4.24
C LEU A 98 42.01 60.38 -4.80
N HIS A 99 40.74 60.24 -5.19
CA HIS A 99 39.91 61.33 -5.72
C HIS A 99 39.75 62.48 -4.71
N GLN A 100 39.61 62.17 -3.43
CA GLN A 100 39.48 63.11 -2.32
C GLN A 100 40.78 63.87 -2.04
N TYR A 101 41.93 63.24 -2.28
CA TYR A 101 43.25 63.83 -2.02
C TYR A 101 43.83 64.54 -3.24
N PHE A 102 43.40 64.19 -4.45
CA PHE A 102 43.94 64.73 -5.69
C PHE A 102 43.86 66.25 -5.76
N SER A 103 42.72 66.86 -5.44
CA SER A 103 42.55 68.32 -5.47
C SER A 103 43.52 69.04 -4.54
N ARG A 104 43.78 68.47 -3.35
CA ARG A 104 44.72 69.03 -2.37
C ARG A 104 46.18 68.86 -2.82
N LEU A 105 46.54 67.67 -3.31
CA LEU A 105 47.89 67.39 -3.79
C LEU A 105 48.23 68.18 -5.06
N TYR A 106 47.26 68.35 -5.96
CA TYR A 106 47.40 69.19 -7.16
C TYR A 106 47.60 70.66 -6.79
N ALA A 107 46.80 71.21 -5.87
CA ALA A 107 46.95 72.58 -5.40
C ALA A 107 48.32 72.82 -4.72
N VAL A 108 48.80 71.86 -3.92
CA VAL A 108 50.13 71.92 -3.31
C VAL A 108 51.23 71.87 -4.38
N ALA A 109 51.14 70.97 -5.36
CA ALA A 109 52.12 70.88 -6.45
C ALA A 109 52.22 72.18 -7.28
N MET A 110 51.09 72.87 -7.49
CA MET A 110 51.04 74.15 -8.22
C MET A 110 51.53 75.35 -7.40
N SER A 111 51.65 75.21 -6.07
CA SER A 111 52.12 76.28 -5.16
C SER A 111 53.63 76.34 -4.97
N VAL A 112 54.39 75.39 -5.53
CA VAL A 112 55.86 75.32 -5.43
C VAL A 112 56.51 76.18 -6.52
N GLU A 113 57.18 77.26 -6.11
CA GLU A 113 57.87 78.17 -7.05
C GLU A 113 59.09 77.51 -7.71
N GLY A 114 59.22 77.70 -9.02
CA GLY A 114 60.32 77.15 -9.84
C GLY A 114 59.96 75.92 -10.70
N GLY A 115 58.72 75.45 -10.68
CA GLY A 115 58.20 74.45 -11.65
C GLY A 115 58.77 73.02 -11.52
N ALA A 116 59.54 72.73 -10.48
CA ALA A 116 60.18 71.43 -10.26
C ALA A 116 59.28 70.40 -9.53
N ALA A 117 58.04 70.76 -9.19
CA ALA A 117 57.11 69.87 -8.51
C ALA A 117 56.47 68.87 -9.48
N VAL A 118 56.42 67.59 -9.07
CA VAL A 118 55.77 66.53 -9.85
C VAL A 118 54.25 66.72 -9.75
N ILE A 119 53.63 67.17 -10.85
CA ILE A 119 52.17 67.33 -10.92
C ILE A 119 51.51 65.94 -10.89
N PRO A 120 50.63 65.66 -9.90
CA PRO A 120 49.90 64.41 -9.87
C PRO A 120 48.97 64.32 -11.09
N LYS A 121 48.91 63.14 -11.72
CA LYS A 121 47.95 62.85 -12.80
C LYS A 121 46.56 62.66 -12.22
N GLU A 122 45.53 62.90 -13.04
CA GLU A 122 44.15 62.64 -12.63
C GLU A 122 43.98 61.21 -12.11
N PRO A 123 43.28 61.05 -10.97
CA PRO A 123 43.04 59.75 -10.36
C PRO A 123 42.18 58.88 -11.26
N TYR A 124 42.55 57.61 -11.36
CA TYR A 124 41.82 56.64 -12.17
C TYR A 124 40.47 56.32 -11.51
N THR A 125 39.40 56.32 -12.29
CA THR A 125 38.08 55.84 -11.85
C THR A 125 37.87 54.44 -12.40
N PRO A 126 37.96 53.38 -11.58
CA PRO A 126 37.70 52.03 -12.05
C PRO A 126 36.23 51.86 -12.38
N VAL A 127 35.94 51.03 -13.38
CA VAL A 127 34.60 50.55 -13.70
C VAL A 127 34.56 49.05 -13.43
N ILE A 128 33.56 48.59 -12.68
CA ILE A 128 33.38 47.15 -12.44
C ILE A 128 32.86 46.53 -13.74
N ALA A 129 33.64 45.64 -14.33
CA ALA A 129 33.28 44.99 -15.60
C ALA A 129 32.16 43.95 -15.41
N SER A 130 32.15 43.21 -14.31
CA SER A 130 31.09 42.28 -13.95
C SER A 130 31.05 42.05 -12.43
N LEU A 131 29.87 41.77 -11.90
CA LEU A 131 29.64 41.41 -10.51
C LEU A 131 28.79 40.13 -10.50
N SER A 132 29.33 39.05 -9.92
CA SER A 132 28.60 37.80 -9.70
C SER A 132 28.35 37.59 -8.21
N ALA A 133 27.16 37.10 -7.86
CA ALA A 133 26.78 36.80 -6.49
C ALA A 133 26.15 35.41 -6.43
N THR A 134 26.70 34.54 -5.60
CA THR A 134 26.10 33.24 -5.26
C THR A 134 25.30 33.40 -3.97
N TYR A 135 24.04 33.01 -3.98
CA TYR A 135 23.22 32.97 -2.77
C TYR A 135 22.74 31.56 -2.49
N LYS A 136 22.53 31.24 -1.21
CA LYS A 136 21.88 30.02 -0.75
C LYS A 136 20.69 30.42 0.11
N ALA A 137 19.49 30.09 -0.32
CA ALA A 137 18.27 30.23 0.47
C ALA A 137 17.88 28.87 1.06
N SER A 138 17.37 28.87 2.28
CA SER A 138 16.80 27.69 2.93
C SER A 138 15.51 28.05 3.62
N ALA A 139 14.50 27.20 3.50
CA ALA A 139 13.27 27.26 4.26
C ALA A 139 13.06 25.92 4.97
N SER A 140 12.46 25.95 6.15
CA SER A 140 12.18 24.76 6.96
C SER A 140 10.71 24.77 7.40
N CYS A 141 10.16 23.56 7.53
CA CYS A 141 8.85 23.31 8.12
C CYS A 141 9.04 22.23 9.18
N SER A 142 8.57 22.46 10.40
CA SER A 142 8.80 21.56 11.53
C SER A 142 7.50 20.87 11.93
N PHE A 143 7.52 19.53 11.98
CA PHE A 143 6.38 18.72 12.43
C PHE A 143 6.54 18.31 13.89
N ASN A 144 6.66 19.27 14.80
CA ASN A 144 6.82 18.98 16.23
C ASN A 144 5.46 18.94 16.95
N PHE A 145 5.21 17.84 17.66
CA PHE A 145 4.00 17.63 18.47
C PHE A 145 4.24 17.81 19.99
N SER A 146 5.46 18.19 20.40
CA SER A 146 5.84 18.28 21.82
C SER A 146 6.74 19.49 22.12
N GLY A 147 6.79 19.91 23.39
CA GLY A 147 7.65 21.00 23.87
C GLY A 147 6.88 22.27 24.28
N ALA A 148 7.57 23.16 24.99
CA ALA A 148 6.98 24.36 25.59
C ALA A 148 6.42 25.38 24.58
N SER A 149 6.89 25.35 23.33
CA SER A 149 6.39 26.19 22.24
C SER A 149 5.13 25.66 21.56
N ASN A 150 4.64 24.47 21.93
CA ASN A 150 3.59 23.75 21.21
C ASN A 150 2.16 24.16 21.59
N THR A 151 1.89 25.47 21.68
CA THR A 151 0.56 26.02 21.98
C THR A 151 -0.35 26.04 20.76
N PRO A 152 -1.69 25.95 20.91
CA PRO A 152 -2.62 26.05 19.78
C PRO A 152 -2.43 27.32 18.93
N ALA A 153 -2.14 28.47 19.58
CA ALA A 153 -1.89 29.74 18.90
C ALA A 153 -0.60 29.71 18.07
N ALA A 154 0.47 29.12 18.61
CA ALA A 154 1.74 28.98 17.88
C ALA A 154 1.60 28.08 16.64
N LYS A 155 0.87 26.96 16.75
CA LYS A 155 0.61 26.06 15.61
C LYS A 155 -0.21 26.72 14.50
N LEU A 156 -1.21 27.53 14.87
CA LEU A 156 -2.03 28.28 13.91
C LEU A 156 -1.21 29.37 13.21
N ALA A 157 -0.35 30.08 13.96
CA ALA A 157 0.56 31.08 13.41
C ALA A 157 1.55 30.43 12.44
N ASP A 158 2.20 29.33 12.86
CA ASP A 158 3.10 28.54 12.02
C ASP A 158 2.42 28.07 10.73
N TYR A 159 1.20 27.50 10.85
CA TYR A 159 0.39 27.14 9.68
C TYR A 159 0.20 28.36 8.78
N SER A 160 -0.31 29.47 9.29
CA SER A 160 -0.68 30.64 8.47
C SER A 160 0.53 31.33 7.81
N SER A 161 1.72 31.26 8.41
CA SER A 161 2.94 31.93 7.91
C SER A 161 3.97 30.98 7.26
N ARG A 162 3.61 29.71 7.01
CA ARG A 162 4.52 28.72 6.44
C ARG A 162 4.97 29.09 5.03
N ASN A 163 6.28 29.00 4.79
CA ASN A 163 6.87 29.21 3.46
C ASN A 163 7.00 27.90 2.65
N VAL A 164 6.85 26.74 3.31
CA VAL A 164 6.94 25.41 2.71
C VAL A 164 5.71 24.62 3.13
N GLN A 165 5.05 23.98 2.15
CA GLN A 165 3.90 23.12 2.36
C GLN A 165 4.27 21.69 1.99
N LEU A 166 3.82 20.73 2.80
CA LEU A 166 3.95 19.30 2.50
C LEU A 166 2.60 18.78 2.05
N PHE A 167 2.56 18.20 0.86
CA PHE A 167 1.39 17.49 0.35
C PHE A 167 1.69 15.99 0.27
N HIS A 168 0.76 15.19 0.75
CA HIS A 168 0.72 13.77 0.50
C HIS A 168 -0.08 13.53 -0.77
N GLU A 169 0.61 13.06 -1.81
CA GLU A 169 0.02 12.59 -3.04
C GLU A 169 -0.47 11.15 -2.86
N THR A 170 -1.76 10.93 -3.07
CA THR A 170 -2.42 9.63 -3.01
C THR A 170 -2.98 9.28 -4.39
N PRO A 171 -3.34 8.01 -4.67
CA PRO A 171 -3.77 7.59 -6.00
C PRO A 171 -4.93 8.40 -6.61
N PHE A 172 -5.76 9.06 -5.79
CA PHE A 172 -6.97 9.76 -6.24
C PHE A 172 -7.00 11.25 -5.88
N GLY A 173 -5.96 11.79 -5.26
CA GLY A 173 -5.94 13.17 -4.80
C GLY A 173 -4.80 13.48 -3.85
N GLN A 174 -4.81 14.71 -3.34
CA GLN A 174 -3.73 15.24 -2.50
C GLN A 174 -4.28 15.83 -1.20
N ALA A 175 -3.50 15.71 -0.13
CA ALA A 175 -3.82 16.28 1.17
C ALA A 175 -2.62 17.03 1.74
N GLU A 176 -2.85 18.28 2.16
CA GLU A 176 -1.84 19.01 2.90
C GLU A 176 -1.61 18.37 4.29
N GLN A 177 -0.35 18.22 4.66
CA GLN A 177 0.07 17.71 5.95
C GLN A 177 0.67 18.82 6.81
N HIS A 178 0.08 19.02 7.99
CA HIS A 178 0.57 20.00 8.96
C HIS A 178 0.12 19.62 10.38
N VAL A 179 0.90 19.96 11.40
CA VAL A 179 0.60 19.68 12.82
C VAL A 179 -0.77 20.24 13.21
N PHE A 180 -1.03 21.50 12.87
CA PHE A 180 -2.30 22.18 13.10
C PHE A 180 -3.50 21.44 12.49
N LEU A 181 -3.41 21.02 11.22
CA LEU A 181 -4.49 20.30 10.54
C LEU A 181 -4.74 18.93 11.19
N ARG A 182 -3.66 18.23 11.55
CA ARG A 182 -3.73 16.88 12.12
C ARG A 182 -4.40 16.85 13.50
N GLU A 183 -4.16 17.87 14.33
CA GLU A 183 -4.79 18.00 15.64
C GLU A 183 -6.27 18.39 15.59
N GLN A 184 -6.75 18.97 14.48
CA GLN A 184 -8.19 19.17 14.28
C GLN A 184 -8.91 17.86 13.94
N SER A 185 -8.19 16.91 13.34
CA SER A 185 -8.72 15.64 12.88
C SER A 185 -8.56 14.51 13.90
N PHE A 186 -7.63 14.61 14.85
CA PHE A 186 -7.38 13.57 15.84
C PHE A 186 -7.21 14.11 17.26
N PRO A 187 -7.57 13.33 18.29
CA PRO A 187 -7.12 13.61 19.66
C PRO A 187 -5.59 13.70 19.72
N ALA A 188 -5.06 14.55 20.61
CA ALA A 188 -3.63 14.82 20.73
C ALA A 188 -2.75 13.55 20.88
N ALA A 189 -3.29 12.48 21.51
CA ALA A 189 -2.59 11.21 21.68
C ALA A 189 -2.28 10.47 20.36
N VAL A 190 -3.09 10.68 19.31
CA VAL A 190 -2.99 9.96 18.02
C VAL A 190 -2.29 10.82 16.94
N ALA A 191 -2.34 12.15 17.08
CA ALA A 191 -1.80 13.09 16.10
C ALA A 191 -0.26 13.08 15.97
N ALA A 192 0.47 12.42 16.86
CA ALA A 192 1.88 12.66 17.20
C ALA A 192 2.96 12.46 16.10
N ARG A 193 2.60 12.15 14.84
CA ARG A 193 3.56 11.98 13.75
C ARG A 193 2.97 12.30 12.38
N ILE A 194 3.78 12.96 11.55
CA ILE A 194 3.56 13.12 10.10
C ILE A 194 4.74 12.46 9.40
N ALA A 195 4.48 11.44 8.57
CA ALA A 195 5.49 10.81 7.76
C ALA A 195 5.79 11.64 6.51
N LEU A 196 7.00 11.54 5.96
CA LEU A 196 7.35 12.24 4.71
C LEU A 196 6.53 11.71 3.52
N LEU A 197 6.32 10.39 3.48
CA LEU A 197 5.50 9.72 2.47
C LEU A 197 4.25 9.11 3.11
N PRO A 198 3.13 8.99 2.37
CA PRO A 198 1.99 8.20 2.80
C PRO A 198 2.39 6.76 3.09
N VAL A 199 1.83 6.18 4.16
CA VAL A 199 2.12 4.80 4.58
C VAL A 199 0.94 3.91 4.23
N TYR A 200 1.19 2.87 3.44
CA TYR A 200 0.23 1.82 3.09
C TYR A 200 0.77 0.49 3.63
N ASP A 201 0.16 0.02 4.70
CA ASP A 201 0.52 -1.20 5.45
C ASP A 201 -0.44 -2.38 5.15
N SER A 202 -1.57 -2.11 4.51
CA SER A 202 -2.50 -3.13 4.05
C SER A 202 -2.18 -3.58 2.64
N GLU A 203 -2.35 -4.86 2.36
CA GLU A 203 -2.28 -5.43 1.02
C GLU A 203 -3.53 -5.10 0.18
N GLY A 204 -4.66 -4.80 0.82
CA GLY A 204 -5.91 -4.44 0.15
C GLY A 204 -6.77 -3.43 0.91
N GLU A 205 -7.32 -2.46 0.18
CA GLU A 205 -8.27 -1.47 0.68
C GLU A 205 -9.47 -1.34 -0.27
N PHE A 206 -10.66 -1.24 0.30
CA PHE A 206 -11.91 -1.01 -0.42
C PHE A 206 -12.49 0.36 -0.01
N LEU A 207 -12.67 1.25 -0.97
CA LEU A 207 -13.17 2.61 -0.77
C LEU A 207 -14.62 2.73 -1.25
N LEU A 208 -15.52 3.16 -0.38
CA LEU A 208 -16.95 3.32 -0.64
C LEU A 208 -17.36 4.79 -0.51
N GLY A 209 -17.73 5.40 -1.63
CA GLY A 209 -18.23 6.78 -1.67
C GLY A 209 -19.76 6.81 -1.62
N LEU A 210 -20.31 7.50 -0.62
CA LEU A 210 -21.75 7.68 -0.43
C LEU A 210 -22.18 9.08 -0.87
N LEU A 211 -23.07 9.15 -1.85
CA LEU A 211 -23.67 10.39 -2.32
C LEU A 211 -24.92 10.73 -1.48
N ASN A 212 -25.11 12.01 -1.16
CA ASN A 212 -26.27 12.52 -0.41
C ASN A 212 -26.48 11.85 0.96
N ALA A 213 -25.42 11.32 1.55
CA ALA A 213 -25.45 10.79 2.91
C ALA A 213 -25.54 11.92 3.94
N THR A 214 -26.17 11.66 5.08
CA THR A 214 -26.32 12.61 6.19
C THR A 214 -25.64 12.06 7.42
N THR A 215 -24.84 12.87 8.11
CA THR A 215 -24.24 12.45 9.38
C THR A 215 -25.33 12.21 10.44
N GLY A 216 -25.06 11.33 11.40
CA GLY A 216 -26.03 10.86 12.40
C GLY A 216 -27.09 9.89 11.87
N SER A 217 -27.13 9.63 10.55
CA SER A 217 -28.04 8.63 9.95
C SER A 217 -27.40 7.26 9.85
N ILE A 218 -28.23 6.21 9.75
CA ILE A 218 -27.79 4.85 9.48
C ILE A 218 -27.88 4.59 7.97
N VAL A 219 -26.81 4.05 7.41
CA VAL A 219 -26.75 3.56 6.03
C VAL A 219 -26.49 2.06 6.06
N SER A 220 -27.47 1.29 5.59
CA SER A 220 -27.34 -0.17 5.41
C SER A 220 -26.88 -0.49 4.00
N VAL A 221 -25.79 -1.23 3.87
CA VAL A 221 -25.16 -1.57 2.59
C VAL A 221 -25.08 -3.08 2.46
N LEU A 222 -25.71 -3.63 1.42
CA LEU A 222 -25.56 -5.01 1.02
C LEU A 222 -24.24 -5.18 0.25
N PHE A 223 -23.39 -6.06 0.75
CA PHE A 223 -22.23 -6.57 0.05
C PHE A 223 -22.56 -7.97 -0.44
N ALA A 224 -22.82 -8.09 -1.74
CA ALA A 224 -23.02 -9.37 -2.38
C ALA A 224 -21.67 -9.87 -2.91
N VAL A 225 -21.27 -11.04 -2.44
CA VAL A 225 -20.01 -11.68 -2.81
C VAL A 225 -20.26 -13.07 -3.36
N ALA A 226 -19.34 -13.52 -4.20
CA ALA A 226 -19.30 -14.89 -4.70
C ALA A 226 -18.71 -15.79 -3.60
N GLU A 227 -19.55 -16.27 -2.68
CA GLU A 227 -19.11 -17.11 -1.56
C GLU A 227 -18.35 -18.35 -2.03
N GLY A 228 -17.20 -18.65 -1.40
CA GLY A 228 -16.32 -19.75 -1.79
C GLY A 228 -15.30 -19.40 -2.88
N SER A 229 -15.28 -18.16 -3.36
CA SER A 229 -14.26 -17.67 -4.30
C SER A 229 -13.02 -17.08 -3.63
N GLU A 230 -12.99 -16.97 -2.31
CA GLU A 230 -11.78 -16.66 -1.56
C GLU A 230 -10.77 -17.81 -1.64
N ASN A 231 -9.51 -17.51 -1.35
CA ASN A 231 -8.46 -18.50 -1.15
C ASN A 231 -8.42 -18.93 0.32
N PRO A 232 -8.89 -20.15 0.68
CA PRO A 232 -8.97 -20.58 2.07
C PRO A 232 -7.61 -20.89 2.71
N GLU A 233 -6.54 -20.98 1.91
CA GLU A 233 -5.17 -21.28 2.38
C GLU A 233 -4.31 -20.04 2.56
N ALA A 234 -4.77 -18.89 2.06
CA ALA A 234 -4.09 -17.64 2.29
C ALA A 234 -4.12 -17.25 3.78
N PRO A 235 -3.12 -16.51 4.28
CA PRO A 235 -3.15 -15.94 5.62
C PRO A 235 -4.44 -15.14 5.86
N SER A 236 -5.37 -15.71 6.63
CA SER A 236 -6.73 -15.18 6.77
C SER A 236 -6.96 -14.53 8.14
N PHE A 237 -8.20 -14.12 8.38
CA PHE A 237 -8.66 -13.46 9.59
C PHE A 237 -8.49 -14.37 10.82
N SER A 238 -8.11 -13.77 11.96
CA SER A 238 -8.15 -14.42 13.28
C SER A 238 -9.12 -13.65 14.18
N GLU A 239 -9.46 -14.18 15.36
CA GLU A 239 -10.44 -13.54 16.26
C GLU A 239 -10.17 -12.04 16.50
N ASN A 240 -8.88 -11.66 16.56
CA ASN A 240 -8.40 -10.30 16.80
C ASN A 240 -7.99 -9.54 15.52
N LYS A 241 -8.03 -10.16 14.34
CA LYS A 241 -7.66 -9.57 13.05
C LYS A 241 -8.87 -9.61 12.12
N ARG A 242 -9.72 -8.59 12.22
CA ARG A 242 -10.90 -8.40 11.36
C ARG A 242 -10.69 -7.24 10.40
N ILE A 243 -11.60 -7.09 9.44
CA ILE A 243 -11.62 -5.92 8.54
C ILE A 243 -11.77 -4.65 9.37
N GLN A 244 -10.89 -3.69 9.11
CA GLN A 244 -10.86 -2.41 9.80
C GLN A 244 -11.65 -1.39 8.98
N TRP A 245 -12.72 -0.87 9.56
CA TRP A 245 -13.51 0.20 8.95
C TRP A 245 -13.01 1.57 9.38
N SER A 246 -13.01 2.52 8.46
CA SER A 246 -12.67 3.92 8.72
C SER A 246 -13.60 4.86 7.96
N GLY A 247 -13.90 6.01 8.57
CA GLY A 247 -14.54 7.14 7.90
C GLY A 247 -13.51 8.19 7.50
N LEU A 248 -13.82 8.97 6.47
CA LEU A 248 -13.01 10.11 6.06
C LEU A 248 -13.63 11.42 6.58
N GLY A 249 -12.80 12.26 7.20
CA GLY A 249 -13.16 13.62 7.54
C GLY A 249 -11.91 14.50 7.64
N ASN A 250 -11.96 15.69 7.04
CA ASN A 250 -10.84 16.64 7.02
C ASN A 250 -9.54 16.01 6.47
N ASN A 251 -9.65 15.27 5.37
CA ASN A 251 -8.57 14.54 4.70
C ASN A 251 -7.86 13.48 5.55
N GLU A 252 -8.43 13.08 6.68
CA GLU A 252 -7.83 12.12 7.59
C GLU A 252 -8.79 10.96 7.86
N TRP A 253 -8.24 9.75 7.82
CA TRP A 253 -8.98 8.52 8.10
C TRP A 253 -9.04 8.26 9.60
N PHE A 254 -10.24 8.05 10.12
CA PHE A 254 -10.43 7.70 11.53
C PHE A 254 -11.20 6.40 11.64
N ALA A 255 -10.83 5.58 12.63
CA ALA A 255 -11.41 4.26 12.82
C ALA A 255 -12.90 4.37 13.18
N LEU A 256 -13.71 3.48 12.62
CA LEU A 256 -15.09 3.25 13.04
C LEU A 256 -15.07 2.07 14.01
N ASP A 257 -15.30 2.35 15.29
CA ASP A 257 -15.41 1.33 16.33
C ASP A 257 -16.78 0.60 16.29
N SER A 258 -16.98 -0.32 17.24
CA SER A 258 -18.23 -1.08 17.34
C SER A 258 -19.46 -0.22 17.66
N GLY A 259 -19.30 1.05 18.05
CA GLY A 259 -20.41 1.98 18.22
C GLY A 259 -20.96 2.51 16.88
N TYR A 260 -20.12 2.59 15.86
CA TYR A 260 -20.51 3.05 14.52
C TYR A 260 -20.92 1.92 13.57
N ILE A 261 -20.46 0.70 13.82
CA ILE A 261 -20.88 -0.50 13.08
C ILE A 261 -22.07 -1.13 13.82
N VAL A 262 -23.29 -0.75 13.45
CA VAL A 262 -24.53 -1.19 14.11
C VAL A 262 -24.76 -2.69 13.95
N SER A 263 -24.46 -3.21 12.75
CA SER A 263 -24.56 -4.64 12.44
C SER A 263 -23.63 -5.00 11.29
N ASP A 264 -22.98 -6.15 11.34
CA ASP A 264 -22.22 -6.72 10.24
C ASP A 264 -22.56 -8.21 10.13
N THR A 265 -23.14 -8.59 9.00
CA THR A 265 -23.51 -9.99 8.69
C THR A 265 -22.61 -10.65 7.66
N THR A 266 -21.58 -9.96 7.16
CA THR A 266 -20.70 -10.40 6.06
C THR A 266 -19.58 -11.36 6.48
N ASN A 267 -19.30 -11.44 7.80
CA ASN A 267 -18.17 -12.17 8.38
C ASN A 267 -16.85 -11.90 7.63
N ASN A 268 -16.41 -10.64 7.60
CA ASN A 268 -15.22 -10.20 6.88
C ASN A 268 -15.29 -10.45 5.36
N PHE A 269 -16.44 -10.20 4.73
CA PHE A 269 -16.67 -10.45 3.30
C PHE A 269 -16.44 -11.91 2.83
N LEU A 270 -16.60 -12.88 3.73
CA LEU A 270 -16.58 -14.31 3.38
C LEU A 270 -17.96 -14.83 2.98
N ARG A 271 -19.01 -14.07 3.29
CA ARG A 271 -20.38 -14.35 2.84
C ARG A 271 -21.09 -13.06 2.47
N SER A 272 -22.14 -13.20 1.67
CA SER A 272 -23.01 -12.08 1.34
C SER A 272 -23.73 -11.60 2.59
N GLY A 273 -23.82 -10.29 2.77
CA GLY A 273 -24.40 -9.74 3.98
C GLY A 273 -24.57 -8.23 3.92
N ILE A 274 -25.34 -7.73 4.88
CA ILE A 274 -25.58 -6.31 5.08
C ILE A 274 -24.71 -5.82 6.24
N ILE A 275 -24.06 -4.67 6.02
CA ILE A 275 -23.41 -3.89 7.07
C ILE A 275 -24.17 -2.58 7.24
N SER A 276 -24.52 -2.25 8.48
CA SER A 276 -25.21 -1.00 8.83
C SER A 276 -24.24 -0.07 9.54
N PHE A 277 -23.99 1.08 8.93
CA PHE A 277 -23.08 2.09 9.45
C PHE A 277 -23.88 3.27 10.00
N LEU A 278 -23.66 3.62 11.26
CA LEU A 278 -24.02 4.93 11.79
C LEU A 278 -22.95 5.92 11.35
N LEU A 279 -23.33 6.94 10.57
CA LEU A 279 -22.37 7.90 10.03
C LEU A 279 -21.95 8.93 11.10
N PRO A 280 -20.66 9.00 11.48
CA PRO A 280 -20.17 9.97 12.45
C PRO A 280 -20.35 11.43 12.01
N GLU A 281 -20.60 12.33 12.97
CA GLU A 281 -20.72 13.78 12.72
C GLU A 281 -19.48 14.44 12.13
N ARG A 282 -18.29 13.87 12.42
CA ARG A 282 -17.01 14.38 11.91
C ARG A 282 -16.75 14.10 10.43
N MET A 283 -17.56 13.25 9.78
CA MET A 283 -17.40 13.00 8.33
C MET A 283 -17.87 14.22 7.53
N ASN A 284 -17.26 14.43 6.35
CA ASN A 284 -17.67 15.50 5.45
C ASN A 284 -17.42 15.11 3.98
N SER A 285 -17.96 15.91 3.07
CA SER A 285 -17.88 15.72 1.61
C SER A 285 -16.86 16.61 0.92
N THR A 286 -16.11 17.43 1.67
CA THR A 286 -15.19 18.45 1.14
C THR A 286 -13.73 18.00 1.14
N ASN A 287 -13.48 16.68 1.18
CA ASN A 287 -12.13 16.12 1.17
C ASN A 287 -11.50 16.25 -0.23
N THR A 288 -10.18 16.40 -0.25
CA THR A 288 -9.34 16.52 -1.45
C THR A 288 -8.46 15.30 -1.69
N VAL A 289 -8.31 14.42 -0.68
CA VAL A 289 -7.58 13.14 -0.81
C VAL A 289 -8.31 12.13 -1.68
N LEU A 290 -9.63 12.29 -1.82
CA LEU A 290 -10.52 11.53 -2.70
C LEU A 290 -11.45 12.51 -3.45
N PRO A 291 -12.18 12.07 -4.50
CA PRO A 291 -13.16 12.92 -5.17
C PRO A 291 -14.14 13.57 -4.18
N SER A 292 -14.31 14.89 -4.33
CA SER A 292 -15.19 15.69 -3.49
C SER A 292 -16.68 15.44 -3.80
N GLY A 293 -17.55 15.85 -2.88
CA GLY A 293 -19.01 15.66 -2.99
C GLY A 293 -19.54 14.33 -2.44
N LEU A 294 -18.66 13.48 -1.91
CA LEU A 294 -19.00 12.15 -1.38
C LEU A 294 -18.53 11.98 0.07
N PHE A 295 -19.29 11.22 0.85
CA PHE A 295 -18.90 10.73 2.16
C PHE A 295 -18.16 9.41 1.99
N TRP A 296 -16.92 9.32 2.44
CA TRP A 296 -16.07 8.15 2.17
C TRP A 296 -15.94 7.23 3.37
N LEU A 297 -16.25 5.96 3.15
CA LEU A 297 -15.93 4.85 4.04
C LEU A 297 -14.79 4.04 3.42
N ARG A 298 -13.97 3.44 4.27
CA ARG A 298 -12.89 2.54 3.86
C ARG A 298 -12.93 1.26 4.67
N ALA A 299 -12.91 0.13 3.99
CA ALA A 299 -12.57 -1.16 4.56
C ALA A 299 -11.12 -1.50 4.25
N LYS A 300 -10.35 -1.84 5.27
CA LYS A 300 -8.93 -2.15 5.16
C LYS A 300 -8.65 -3.56 5.68
N LEU A 301 -7.90 -4.33 4.93
CA LEU A 301 -7.43 -5.64 5.40
C LEU A 301 -6.43 -5.46 6.55
N PRO A 302 -6.50 -6.29 7.61
CA PRO A 302 -5.53 -6.23 8.68
C PRO A 302 -4.15 -6.67 8.17
N ALA A 303 -3.09 -6.16 8.80
CA ALA A 303 -1.72 -6.48 8.42
C ALA A 303 -1.43 -7.99 8.48
N GLY A 304 -0.84 -8.50 7.39
CA GLY A 304 -0.53 -9.92 7.20
C GLY A 304 -1.71 -10.76 6.69
N THR A 305 -2.80 -10.14 6.24
CA THR A 305 -3.87 -10.80 5.50
C THR A 305 -3.74 -10.49 4.01
N HIS A 306 -3.85 -11.54 3.18
CA HIS A 306 -3.66 -11.42 1.74
C HIS A 306 -4.95 -10.99 1.02
N PHE A 307 -4.84 -10.35 -0.14
CA PHE A 307 -6.00 -9.75 -0.83
C PHE A 307 -7.04 -10.77 -1.32
N ASP A 308 -6.62 -12.01 -1.57
CA ASP A 308 -7.51 -13.11 -1.98
C ASP A 308 -8.17 -13.86 -0.81
N SER A 309 -7.93 -13.42 0.44
CA SER A 309 -8.54 -14.01 1.64
C SER A 309 -10.01 -13.60 1.85
N VAL A 310 -10.55 -12.74 0.98
CA VAL A 310 -11.96 -12.33 0.94
C VAL A 310 -12.62 -12.83 -0.34
N SER A 311 -13.93 -13.06 -0.30
CA SER A 311 -14.66 -13.51 -1.48
C SER A 311 -14.79 -12.37 -2.51
N ARG A 312 -14.89 -12.73 -3.79
CA ARG A 312 -14.98 -11.75 -4.90
C ARG A 312 -16.30 -11.00 -4.83
N PHE A 313 -16.25 -9.67 -4.91
CA PHE A 313 -17.46 -8.83 -4.94
C PHE A 313 -18.23 -9.01 -6.25
N ILE A 314 -19.54 -9.24 -6.11
CA ILE A 314 -20.50 -9.25 -7.23
C ILE A 314 -21.19 -7.88 -7.32
N SER A 315 -21.62 -7.34 -6.18
CA SER A 315 -22.33 -6.06 -6.12
C SER A 315 -22.26 -5.43 -4.74
N VAL A 316 -22.38 -4.11 -4.71
CA VAL A 316 -22.52 -3.33 -3.47
C VAL A 316 -23.71 -2.40 -3.63
N GLN A 317 -24.71 -2.52 -2.76
CA GLN A 317 -25.97 -1.81 -2.88
C GLN A 317 -26.35 -1.13 -1.56
N ALA A 318 -26.58 0.18 -1.60
CA ALA A 318 -27.01 0.95 -0.44
C ALA A 318 -28.52 0.82 -0.21
N GLN A 319 -28.95 1.11 1.03
CA GLN A 319 -30.33 1.06 1.49
C GLN A 319 -30.96 -0.33 1.35
N ALA A 320 -30.20 -1.36 1.69
CA ALA A 320 -30.63 -2.75 1.63
C ALA A 320 -31.18 -3.24 2.98
N MET A 321 -32.14 -4.16 2.92
CA MET A 321 -32.67 -4.87 4.09
C MET A 321 -33.01 -6.32 3.71
N GLU A 322 -33.03 -7.20 4.71
CA GLU A 322 -33.45 -8.59 4.55
C GLU A 322 -34.98 -8.68 4.55
N ALA A 323 -35.53 -9.49 3.63
CA ALA A 323 -36.95 -9.78 3.54
C ALA A 323 -37.16 -11.29 3.68
N VAL A 324 -38.01 -11.70 4.61
CA VAL A 324 -38.28 -13.11 4.91
C VAL A 324 -39.65 -13.50 4.39
N PHE A 325 -39.75 -14.67 3.77
CA PHE A 325 -41.02 -15.22 3.32
C PHE A 325 -41.94 -15.47 4.52
N THR A 326 -43.18 -14.99 4.42
CA THR A 326 -44.23 -15.25 5.42
C THR A 326 -45.31 -16.10 4.77
N ASN A 327 -45.58 -17.27 5.33
CA ASN A 327 -46.60 -18.17 4.78
C ASN A 327 -48.01 -17.67 5.15
N HIS A 328 -48.86 -17.49 4.13
CA HIS A 328 -50.28 -17.16 4.27
C HIS A 328 -51.12 -18.20 3.51
N ASP A 329 -50.95 -19.48 3.86
CA ASP A 329 -51.53 -20.63 3.15
C ASP A 329 -51.15 -20.66 1.66
N ASN A 330 -49.90 -20.28 1.36
CA ASN A 330 -49.35 -20.32 0.01
C ASN A 330 -48.97 -21.75 -0.38
N ASP A 331 -48.94 -22.06 -1.67
CA ASP A 331 -48.33 -23.28 -2.17
C ASP A 331 -46.83 -23.29 -1.83
N LEU A 332 -46.35 -24.32 -1.13
CA LEU A 332 -44.96 -24.46 -0.67
C LEU A 332 -44.06 -25.17 -1.68
N SER A 333 -44.61 -25.69 -2.78
CA SER A 333 -43.84 -26.37 -3.82
C SER A 333 -42.72 -25.50 -4.41
N HIS A 334 -42.93 -24.18 -4.44
CA HIS A 334 -41.96 -23.21 -4.94
C HIS A 334 -40.69 -23.13 -4.08
N LEU A 335 -40.69 -23.56 -2.82
CA LEU A 335 -39.52 -23.50 -1.94
C LEU A 335 -38.37 -24.41 -2.39
N ALA A 336 -38.67 -25.43 -3.21
CA ALA A 336 -37.65 -26.28 -3.82
C ALA A 336 -36.75 -25.52 -4.81
N GLN A 337 -37.19 -24.36 -5.30
CA GLN A 337 -36.42 -23.51 -6.20
C GLN A 337 -36.26 -22.12 -5.59
N SER A 338 -35.04 -21.60 -5.62
CA SER A 338 -34.81 -20.20 -5.22
C SER A 338 -35.65 -19.26 -6.09
N LEU A 339 -36.29 -18.27 -5.46
CA LEU A 339 -37.02 -17.21 -6.16
C LEU A 339 -36.04 -16.43 -7.02
N PRO A 340 -36.23 -16.34 -8.36
CA PRO A 340 -35.28 -15.66 -9.23
C PRO A 340 -35.08 -14.19 -8.88
N ALA A 341 -33.88 -13.68 -9.15
CA ALA A 341 -33.56 -12.26 -9.05
C ALA A 341 -34.56 -11.40 -9.86
N GLY A 342 -34.89 -10.23 -9.32
CA GLY A 342 -35.77 -9.25 -9.95
C GLY A 342 -37.26 -9.54 -9.81
N THR A 343 -37.66 -10.64 -9.15
CA THR A 343 -39.07 -11.04 -9.03
C THR A 343 -39.85 -10.07 -8.13
N ILE A 344 -39.31 -9.71 -6.96
CA ILE A 344 -39.94 -8.71 -6.09
C ILE A 344 -39.66 -7.30 -6.61
N SER A 345 -40.73 -6.62 -7.04
CA SER A 345 -40.67 -5.29 -7.68
C SER A 345 -41.57 -4.22 -7.04
N LYS A 346 -42.43 -4.61 -6.09
CA LYS A 346 -43.41 -3.71 -5.45
C LYS A 346 -43.73 -4.15 -4.02
N LEU A 347 -44.10 -3.17 -3.19
CA LEU A 347 -44.65 -3.41 -1.85
C LEU A 347 -46.15 -3.74 -1.93
N VAL A 348 -46.65 -4.49 -0.95
CA VAL A 348 -48.09 -4.75 -0.77
C VAL A 348 -48.83 -3.42 -0.50
N SER A 349 -48.38 -2.69 0.52
CA SER A 349 -48.83 -1.33 0.83
C SER A 349 -47.82 -0.30 0.30
N ARG A 350 -48.26 0.64 -0.53
CA ARG A 350 -47.39 1.71 -1.05
C ARG A 350 -46.97 2.66 0.07
N LEU A 351 -45.68 2.96 0.15
CA LEU A 351 -45.11 3.97 1.05
C LEU A 351 -44.66 5.18 0.23
N GLY A 352 -45.16 6.38 0.54
CA GLY A 352 -44.87 7.58 -0.25
C GLY A 352 -43.39 7.96 -0.34
N GLY A 353 -42.58 7.58 0.66
CA GLY A 353 -41.12 7.81 0.68
C GLY A 353 -40.30 6.79 -0.12
N VAL A 354 -40.91 5.71 -0.63
CA VAL A 354 -40.19 4.64 -1.34
C VAL A 354 -40.46 4.74 -2.83
N LYS A 355 -39.44 5.16 -3.59
CA LYS A 355 -39.56 5.30 -5.05
C LYS A 355 -39.60 3.96 -5.78
N LYS A 356 -38.80 2.97 -5.34
CA LYS A 356 -38.66 1.66 -6.00
C LYS A 356 -38.17 0.62 -4.98
N VAL A 357 -38.60 -0.63 -5.18
CA VAL A 357 -38.08 -1.82 -4.50
C VAL A 357 -37.53 -2.77 -5.54
N ILE A 358 -36.38 -3.39 -5.26
CA ILE A 358 -35.70 -4.34 -6.13
C ILE A 358 -35.17 -5.48 -5.27
N GLN A 359 -35.36 -6.71 -5.73
CA GLN A 359 -34.64 -7.89 -5.25
C GLN A 359 -33.51 -8.20 -6.24
N PRO A 360 -32.25 -7.82 -5.96
CA PRO A 360 -31.15 -7.97 -6.93
C PRO A 360 -30.64 -9.41 -7.11
N PHE A 361 -30.86 -10.29 -6.13
CA PHE A 361 -30.34 -11.66 -6.12
C PHE A 361 -31.45 -12.68 -5.87
N ASN A 362 -31.17 -13.94 -6.16
CA ASN A 362 -32.09 -15.03 -5.86
C ASN A 362 -32.36 -15.12 -4.35
N SER A 363 -33.52 -15.63 -3.95
CA SER A 363 -33.74 -15.99 -2.54
C SER A 363 -32.85 -17.17 -2.14
N PHE A 364 -32.65 -17.35 -0.84
CA PHE A 364 -31.84 -18.41 -0.27
C PHE A 364 -32.54 -19.02 0.96
N GLY A 365 -32.10 -20.20 1.39
CA GLY A 365 -32.56 -20.85 2.63
C GLY A 365 -33.98 -21.42 2.59
N GLY A 366 -34.64 -21.43 1.43
CA GLY A 366 -35.92 -22.12 1.26
C GLY A 366 -35.72 -23.64 1.23
N GLU A 367 -36.48 -24.36 2.05
CA GLU A 367 -36.55 -25.82 2.05
C GLU A 367 -38.01 -26.23 1.85
N PRO A 368 -38.30 -27.17 0.93
CA PRO A 368 -39.64 -27.70 0.76
C PRO A 368 -40.07 -28.51 1.99
N GLU A 369 -41.36 -28.83 2.07
CA GLU A 369 -41.85 -29.79 3.04
C GLU A 369 -41.12 -31.13 2.87
N GLU A 370 -40.69 -31.70 3.99
CA GLU A 370 -39.92 -32.94 4.02
C GLU A 370 -40.77 -34.11 3.48
N ALA A 371 -40.22 -34.87 2.52
CA ALA A 371 -40.88 -36.06 2.00
C ALA A 371 -40.81 -37.23 2.99
N ASP A 372 -41.79 -38.15 2.94
CA ASP A 372 -41.85 -39.31 3.83
C ASP A 372 -40.54 -40.13 3.88
N ALA A 373 -39.91 -40.38 2.72
CA ALA A 373 -38.66 -41.13 2.65
C ALA A 373 -37.50 -40.43 3.35
N ASP A 374 -37.38 -39.10 3.18
CA ASP A 374 -36.36 -38.28 3.83
C ASP A 374 -36.62 -38.19 5.33
N PHE A 375 -37.89 -38.09 5.74
CA PHE A 375 -38.30 -38.16 7.14
C PHE A 375 -37.87 -39.48 7.79
N TYR A 376 -38.15 -40.64 7.18
CA TYR A 376 -37.75 -41.93 7.71
C TYR A 376 -36.22 -42.07 7.80
N LEU A 377 -35.50 -41.55 6.81
CA LEU A 377 -34.05 -41.51 6.81
C LEU A 377 -33.54 -40.65 7.97
N ARG A 378 -33.98 -39.38 8.06
CA ARG A 378 -33.56 -38.45 9.11
C ARG A 378 -33.86 -38.99 10.51
N VAL A 379 -35.04 -39.59 10.73
CA VAL A 379 -35.40 -40.19 12.02
C VAL A 379 -34.51 -41.40 12.32
N SER A 380 -34.27 -42.27 11.35
CA SER A 380 -33.39 -43.43 11.52
C SER A 380 -31.96 -43.02 11.86
N GLU A 381 -31.42 -42.03 11.15
CA GLU A 381 -30.10 -41.47 11.45
C GLU A 381 -30.08 -40.83 12.85
N ARG A 382 -31.10 -40.01 13.16
CA ARG A 382 -31.25 -39.35 14.47
C ARG A 382 -31.29 -40.33 15.64
N LEU A 383 -31.99 -41.44 15.50
CA LEU A 383 -32.10 -42.48 16.53
C LEU A 383 -30.77 -43.22 16.74
N ARG A 384 -29.97 -43.37 15.67
CA ARG A 384 -28.64 -43.98 15.75
C ARG A 384 -27.63 -43.07 16.43
N HIS A 385 -27.41 -41.87 15.91
CA HIS A 385 -26.38 -40.96 16.44
C HIS A 385 -26.83 -40.19 17.70
N LYS A 386 -28.14 -40.18 18.02
CA LYS A 386 -28.72 -39.55 19.23
C LYS A 386 -28.28 -38.11 19.49
N ASN A 387 -28.03 -37.35 18.42
CA ASN A 387 -27.48 -35.99 18.48
C ASN A 387 -26.13 -35.87 19.21
N ARG A 388 -25.26 -36.87 19.03
CA ARG A 388 -23.89 -36.87 19.56
C ARG A 388 -22.95 -37.28 18.44
N ALA A 389 -21.78 -36.64 18.40
CA ALA A 389 -20.72 -36.98 17.46
C ALA A 389 -19.75 -37.93 18.17
N ILE A 390 -19.91 -39.25 17.96
CA ILE A 390 -19.14 -40.28 18.66
C ILE A 390 -18.31 -41.07 17.66
N ASP A 391 -18.97 -41.74 16.71
CA ASP A 391 -18.31 -42.55 15.68
C ASP A 391 -18.14 -41.75 14.38
N ILE A 392 -17.23 -42.18 13.50
CA ILE A 392 -16.91 -41.55 12.21
C ILE A 392 -18.18 -41.26 11.41
N TRP A 393 -19.09 -42.24 11.37
CA TRP A 393 -20.36 -42.12 10.65
C TRP A 393 -21.27 -41.03 11.25
N ASP A 394 -21.27 -40.85 12.57
CA ASP A 394 -22.09 -39.83 13.23
C ASP A 394 -21.65 -38.42 12.82
N TYR A 395 -20.33 -38.17 12.79
CA TYR A 395 -19.78 -36.89 12.32
C TYR A 395 -20.19 -36.59 10.88
N GLU A 396 -20.00 -37.56 9.98
CA GLU A 396 -20.32 -37.40 8.57
C GLU A 396 -21.81 -37.08 8.35
N ARG A 397 -22.71 -37.81 9.02
CA ARG A 397 -24.16 -37.61 8.87
C ARG A 397 -24.69 -36.34 9.53
N LEU A 398 -24.19 -36.00 10.72
CA LEU A 398 -24.54 -34.74 11.39
C LEU A 398 -24.22 -33.52 10.51
N ILE A 399 -23.11 -33.58 9.78
CA ILE A 399 -22.65 -32.48 8.93
C ILE A 399 -23.41 -32.45 7.62
N LEU A 400 -23.56 -33.59 6.93
CA LEU A 400 -24.36 -33.65 5.69
C LEU A 400 -25.81 -33.21 5.91
N ALA A 401 -26.41 -33.57 7.06
CA ALA A 401 -27.77 -33.16 7.39
C ALA A 401 -27.88 -31.66 7.72
N ARG A 402 -26.86 -31.05 8.32
CA ARG A 402 -26.89 -29.64 8.74
C ARG A 402 -26.46 -28.67 7.64
N PHE A 403 -25.56 -29.09 6.76
CA PHE A 403 -24.92 -28.25 5.76
C PHE A 403 -25.21 -28.77 4.35
N PRO A 404 -26.37 -28.42 3.75
CA PRO A 404 -26.75 -28.91 2.42
C PRO A 404 -25.79 -28.47 1.31
N GLY A 405 -24.95 -27.45 1.56
CA GLY A 405 -23.92 -27.01 0.64
C GLY A 405 -22.71 -27.95 0.53
N ILE A 406 -22.60 -28.94 1.41
CA ILE A 406 -21.52 -29.93 1.44
C ILE A 406 -22.01 -31.20 0.76
N PHE A 407 -21.29 -31.63 -0.28
CA PHE A 407 -21.67 -32.81 -1.06
C PHE A 407 -21.14 -34.10 -0.45
N LYS A 408 -19.91 -34.06 0.07
CA LYS A 408 -19.23 -35.21 0.63
C LYS A 408 -18.39 -34.81 1.82
N VAL A 409 -18.28 -35.70 2.78
CA VAL A 409 -17.45 -35.52 3.96
C VAL A 409 -16.63 -36.79 4.17
N LYS A 410 -15.37 -36.62 4.56
CA LYS A 410 -14.54 -37.70 5.07
C LYS A 410 -14.12 -37.37 6.49
N CYS A 411 -14.55 -38.18 7.44
CA CYS A 411 -14.08 -38.08 8.81
C CYS A 411 -12.89 -39.04 9.03
N GLN A 412 -11.85 -38.54 9.70
CA GLN A 412 -10.65 -39.27 10.09
C GLN A 412 -10.51 -39.24 11.61
N ASN A 413 -10.51 -40.42 12.22
CA ASN A 413 -10.28 -40.58 13.64
C ASN A 413 -8.79 -40.66 13.95
N HIS A 414 -8.40 -40.18 15.13
CA HIS A 414 -7.00 -40.17 15.58
C HIS A 414 -6.07 -39.47 14.58
N THR A 415 -6.53 -38.39 13.96
CA THR A 415 -5.78 -37.65 12.95
C THR A 415 -5.85 -36.17 13.29
N SER A 416 -4.69 -35.51 13.34
CA SER A 416 -4.59 -34.07 13.50
C SER A 416 -4.31 -33.39 12.16
N ALA A 417 -5.06 -32.34 11.87
CA ALA A 417 -4.86 -31.55 10.67
C ALA A 417 -3.58 -30.71 10.76
N LYS A 418 -2.90 -30.55 9.63
CA LYS A 418 -1.82 -29.57 9.51
C LYS A 418 -2.40 -28.17 9.65
N THR A 419 -1.85 -27.38 10.56
CA THR A 419 -2.16 -25.95 10.68
C THR A 419 -0.92 -25.13 10.33
N SER A 420 -1.06 -23.81 10.32
CA SER A 420 0.09 -22.91 10.16
C SER A 420 1.13 -23.06 11.30
N THR A 421 0.71 -23.59 12.45
CA THR A 421 1.53 -23.70 13.67
C THR A 421 1.88 -25.13 14.08
N SER A 422 1.21 -26.14 13.52
CA SER A 422 1.41 -27.56 13.86
C SER A 422 1.61 -28.41 12.62
N VAL A 423 2.55 -29.37 12.73
CA VAL A 423 2.63 -30.47 11.79
C VAL A 423 1.42 -31.36 12.05
N GLY A 424 0.67 -31.71 11.00
CA GLY A 424 -0.44 -32.67 11.12
C GLY A 424 0.12 -34.09 11.18
N TYR A 425 -0.50 -34.95 11.98
CA TYR A 425 -0.13 -36.34 12.12
C TYR A 425 -1.31 -37.25 11.79
N GLU A 426 -1.07 -38.30 11.01
CA GLU A 426 -2.10 -39.30 10.71
C GLU A 426 -2.48 -40.17 11.91
N LEU A 427 -1.61 -40.23 12.93
CA LEU A 427 -1.81 -40.99 14.15
C LEU A 427 -1.62 -40.09 15.38
N ASP A 428 -2.71 -39.46 15.80
CA ASP A 428 -2.80 -38.53 16.92
C ASP A 428 -4.08 -38.78 17.75
N PRO A 429 -4.02 -39.66 18.76
CA PRO A 429 -5.19 -40.00 19.58
C PRO A 429 -5.76 -38.77 20.31
N GLY A 430 -7.09 -38.69 20.39
CA GLY A 430 -7.78 -37.52 20.94
C GLY A 430 -8.09 -36.44 19.91
N TYR A 431 -7.62 -36.57 18.66
CA TYR A 431 -7.97 -35.69 17.56
C TYR A 431 -8.92 -36.35 16.57
N VAL A 432 -9.86 -35.56 16.06
CA VAL A 432 -10.73 -35.93 14.94
C VAL A 432 -10.65 -34.83 13.89
N THR A 433 -10.25 -35.20 12.68
CA THR A 433 -10.18 -34.29 11.54
C THR A 433 -11.28 -34.62 10.56
N LEU A 434 -12.00 -33.60 10.12
CA LEU A 434 -13.08 -33.75 9.17
C LEU A 434 -12.80 -32.94 7.91
N ILE A 435 -12.91 -33.59 6.77
CA ILE A 435 -12.60 -33.03 5.47
C ILE A 435 -13.90 -32.92 4.66
N PRO A 436 -14.53 -31.74 4.63
CA PRO A 436 -15.71 -31.50 3.81
C PRO A 436 -15.31 -31.12 2.38
N VAL A 437 -16.08 -31.59 1.42
CA VAL A 437 -15.97 -31.27 0.00
C VAL A 437 -17.26 -30.58 -0.42
N PRO A 438 -17.19 -29.35 -0.97
CA PRO A 438 -18.39 -28.61 -1.33
C PRO A 438 -19.06 -29.29 -2.52
N ASP A 439 -20.36 -29.04 -2.67
CA ASP A 439 -21.03 -29.32 -3.93
C ASP A 439 -20.47 -28.40 -5.02
N VAL A 440 -19.87 -29.01 -6.05
CA VAL A 440 -19.26 -28.31 -7.19
C VAL A 440 -20.29 -27.83 -8.22
N ARG A 441 -21.53 -28.31 -8.14
CA ARG A 441 -22.58 -28.00 -9.11
C ARG A 441 -23.05 -26.56 -8.95
N ASN A 442 -22.90 -25.76 -10.02
CA ASN A 442 -23.39 -24.38 -10.11
C ASN A 442 -22.91 -23.45 -8.97
N LYS A 443 -21.70 -23.67 -8.43
CA LYS A 443 -21.12 -22.83 -7.37
C LYS A 443 -19.90 -22.01 -7.83
N ASN A 444 -19.71 -20.88 -7.16
CA ASN A 444 -18.56 -19.99 -7.37
C ASN A 444 -17.36 -20.48 -6.55
N LEU A 445 -16.59 -21.42 -7.11
CA LEU A 445 -15.37 -21.90 -6.48
C LEU A 445 -14.16 -21.09 -6.97
N TYR A 446 -13.20 -20.85 -6.08
CA TYR A 446 -11.90 -20.25 -6.46
C TYR A 446 -11.17 -21.11 -7.50
N ASP A 447 -11.14 -22.43 -7.28
CA ASP A 447 -10.55 -23.41 -8.19
C ASP A 447 -11.46 -24.65 -8.30
N ILE A 448 -11.95 -24.91 -9.51
CA ILE A 448 -12.90 -26.01 -9.79
C ILE A 448 -12.18 -27.38 -9.70
N PHE A 449 -10.89 -27.45 -10.00
CA PHE A 449 -10.10 -28.70 -9.89
C PHE A 449 -9.75 -29.04 -8.44
N LYS A 450 -9.80 -28.02 -7.57
CA LYS A 450 -9.50 -28.11 -6.14
C LYS A 450 -10.66 -27.53 -5.33
N PRO A 451 -11.85 -28.15 -5.40
CA PRO A 451 -13.04 -27.58 -4.78
C PRO A 451 -12.87 -27.53 -3.25
N LYS A 452 -12.75 -26.33 -2.71
CA LYS A 452 -12.59 -26.08 -1.28
C LYS A 452 -13.82 -25.41 -0.70
N VAL A 453 -14.08 -25.72 0.56
CA VAL A 453 -15.17 -25.08 1.31
C VAL A 453 -14.71 -23.70 1.77
N SER A 454 -15.62 -22.75 1.95
CA SER A 454 -15.26 -21.43 2.46
C SER A 454 -14.70 -21.51 3.89
N SER A 455 -13.77 -20.61 4.23
CA SER A 455 -13.24 -20.50 5.60
C SER A 455 -14.32 -20.10 6.62
N ASN A 456 -15.43 -19.53 6.16
CA ASN A 456 -16.62 -19.32 6.99
C ASN A 456 -17.29 -20.65 7.36
N VAL A 457 -17.59 -21.49 6.36
CA VAL A 457 -18.31 -22.74 6.58
C VAL A 457 -17.48 -23.72 7.42
N LEU A 458 -16.15 -23.76 7.28
CA LEU A 458 -15.30 -24.57 8.17
C LEU A 458 -15.47 -24.18 9.66
N ARG A 459 -15.48 -22.87 9.96
CA ARG A 459 -15.71 -22.39 11.34
C ARG A 459 -17.12 -22.67 11.84
N GLU A 460 -18.12 -22.58 10.97
CA GLU A 460 -19.51 -22.95 11.30
C GLU A 460 -19.63 -24.45 11.62
N ILE A 461 -18.94 -25.32 10.88
CA ILE A 461 -18.86 -26.76 11.15
C ILE A 461 -18.21 -27.02 12.51
N GLU A 462 -17.06 -26.38 12.79
CA GLU A 462 -16.37 -26.53 14.07
C GLU A 462 -17.22 -26.07 15.25
N ALA A 463 -17.89 -24.92 15.12
CA ALA A 463 -18.79 -24.41 16.15
C ALA A 463 -19.98 -25.36 16.38
N TYR A 464 -20.57 -25.92 15.31
CA TYR A 464 -21.68 -26.85 15.40
C TYR A 464 -21.31 -28.16 16.09
N ILE A 465 -20.17 -28.75 15.74
CA ILE A 465 -19.73 -30.03 16.32
C ILE A 465 -19.25 -29.87 17.76
N ARG A 466 -18.70 -28.72 18.14
CA ARG A 466 -18.19 -28.45 19.50
C ARG A 466 -19.19 -28.80 20.60
N ASP A 467 -20.47 -28.47 20.41
CA ASP A 467 -21.52 -28.72 21.39
C ASP A 467 -22.04 -30.17 21.39
N LEU A 468 -21.71 -30.95 20.36
CA LEU A 468 -22.13 -32.33 20.15
C LEU A 468 -21.04 -33.35 20.48
N ASN A 469 -19.80 -32.88 20.60
CA ASN A 469 -18.61 -33.70 20.78
C ASN A 469 -18.32 -33.99 22.26
N ALA A 470 -17.49 -34.99 22.52
CA ALA A 470 -16.99 -35.30 23.86
C ALA A 470 -15.92 -34.30 24.31
N MET A 471 -15.84 -34.05 25.63
CA MET A 471 -14.92 -33.06 26.22
C MET A 471 -13.42 -33.35 26.01
N HIS A 472 -13.06 -34.61 25.71
CA HIS A 472 -11.67 -35.04 25.53
C HIS A 472 -11.22 -35.09 24.07
N ILE A 473 -12.08 -34.71 23.13
CA ILE A 473 -11.78 -34.76 21.69
C ILE A 473 -11.55 -33.36 21.17
N THR A 474 -10.40 -33.15 20.51
CA THR A 474 -10.12 -31.96 19.72
C THR A 474 -10.61 -32.20 18.29
N PHE A 475 -11.65 -31.48 17.88
CA PHE A 475 -12.20 -31.55 16.54
C PHE A 475 -11.69 -30.38 15.68
N VAL A 476 -11.30 -30.68 14.43
CA VAL A 476 -10.89 -29.68 13.44
C VAL A 476 -11.56 -29.98 12.10
N ALA A 477 -12.12 -28.94 11.47
CA ALA A 477 -12.58 -29.02 10.09
C ALA A 477 -11.46 -28.51 9.16
N ALA A 478 -10.91 -29.39 8.34
CA ALA A 478 -9.76 -29.09 7.49
C ALA A 478 -10.11 -29.14 6.01
N GLN A 479 -9.39 -28.38 5.18
CA GLN A 479 -9.54 -28.46 3.74
C GLN A 479 -8.98 -29.79 3.21
N PRO A 480 -9.54 -30.33 2.11
CA PRO A 480 -8.93 -31.43 1.39
C PRO A 480 -7.54 -31.06 0.86
N ALA A 481 -6.58 -31.98 1.04
CA ALA A 481 -5.25 -31.86 0.47
C ALA A 481 -5.27 -32.32 -0.99
N TYR A 482 -5.14 -31.38 -1.92
CA TYR A 482 -5.09 -31.68 -3.35
C TYR A 482 -3.65 -31.84 -3.82
N GLU A 483 -3.34 -33.01 -4.37
CA GLU A 483 -2.03 -33.34 -4.93
C GLU A 483 -2.11 -33.26 -6.46
N GLU A 484 -1.36 -32.33 -7.06
CA GLU A 484 -1.44 -32.09 -8.50
C GLU A 484 -0.57 -33.06 -9.27
N VAL A 485 -1.21 -33.83 -10.15
CA VAL A 485 -0.52 -34.68 -11.11
C VAL A 485 -0.24 -33.89 -12.38
N LEU A 486 1.04 -33.83 -12.75
CA LEU A 486 1.52 -33.24 -13.99
C LEU A 486 2.06 -34.34 -14.90
N PHE A 487 1.58 -34.35 -16.14
CA PHE A 487 2.13 -35.17 -17.21
C PHE A 487 3.01 -34.33 -18.12
N ARG A 488 4.17 -34.89 -18.49
CA ARG A 488 5.04 -34.34 -19.51
C ARG A 488 5.33 -35.42 -20.53
N PHE A 489 4.98 -35.18 -21.79
CA PHE A 489 5.18 -36.18 -22.84
C PHE A 489 5.21 -35.55 -24.22
N THR A 490 5.70 -36.34 -25.17
CA THR A 490 5.69 -35.99 -26.59
C THR A 490 4.64 -36.85 -27.28
N VAL A 491 3.83 -36.25 -28.15
CA VAL A 491 2.73 -36.93 -28.84
C VAL A 491 2.78 -36.70 -30.34
N LYS A 492 2.51 -37.76 -31.11
CA LYS A 492 2.25 -37.68 -32.55
C LYS A 492 0.75 -37.80 -32.77
N PHE A 493 0.20 -36.86 -33.55
CA PHE A 493 -1.19 -36.91 -34.00
C PHE A 493 -1.27 -37.44 -35.44
N TYR A 494 -2.40 -38.05 -35.81
CA TYR A 494 -2.60 -38.47 -37.20
C TYR A 494 -2.58 -37.27 -38.15
N LYS A 495 -2.14 -37.49 -39.40
CA LYS A 495 -1.89 -36.45 -40.42
C LYS A 495 -3.08 -35.51 -40.71
N GLN A 496 -4.29 -35.97 -40.43
CA GLN A 496 -5.54 -35.22 -40.65
C GLN A 496 -5.88 -34.22 -39.54
N TYR A 497 -5.12 -34.20 -38.43
CA TYR A 497 -5.39 -33.37 -37.27
C TYR A 497 -4.31 -32.29 -37.08
N ASP A 498 -4.72 -31.06 -36.77
CA ASP A 498 -3.80 -29.95 -36.51
C ASP A 498 -3.14 -30.10 -35.12
N PRO A 499 -1.81 -30.24 -35.03
CA PRO A 499 -1.13 -30.47 -33.76
C PRO A 499 -1.41 -29.39 -32.71
N ASN A 500 -1.49 -28.11 -33.10
CA ASN A 500 -1.68 -27.02 -32.15
C ASN A 500 -3.07 -27.03 -31.52
N ALA A 501 -4.12 -27.29 -32.30
CA ALA A 501 -5.47 -27.43 -31.80
C ALA A 501 -5.63 -28.70 -30.94
N TYR A 502 -5.12 -29.82 -31.41
CA TYR A 502 -5.30 -31.11 -30.73
C TYR A 502 -4.45 -31.28 -29.47
N THR A 503 -3.33 -30.55 -29.34
CA THR A 503 -2.64 -30.41 -28.04
C THR A 503 -3.55 -29.79 -26.98
N LYS A 504 -4.34 -28.77 -27.33
CA LYS A 504 -5.29 -28.14 -26.39
C LYS A 504 -6.46 -29.06 -26.05
N ILE A 505 -7.01 -29.74 -27.06
CA ILE A 505 -8.08 -30.72 -26.87
C ILE A 505 -7.62 -31.89 -25.99
N LEU A 506 -6.41 -32.42 -26.23
CA LEU A 506 -5.84 -33.50 -25.41
C LEU A 506 -5.59 -33.05 -23.97
N ASN A 507 -5.09 -31.83 -23.76
CA ASN A 507 -4.94 -31.27 -22.42
C ASN A 507 -6.29 -31.21 -21.69
N GLU A 508 -7.37 -30.82 -22.38
CA GLU A 508 -8.71 -30.81 -21.79
C GLU A 508 -9.23 -32.21 -21.47
N ALA A 509 -9.01 -33.18 -22.37
CA ALA A 509 -9.38 -34.57 -22.15
C ALA A 509 -8.68 -35.17 -20.93
N LEU A 510 -7.39 -34.87 -20.73
CA LEU A 510 -6.63 -35.28 -19.55
C LEU A 510 -7.15 -34.64 -18.26
N ARG A 511 -7.50 -33.34 -18.30
CA ARG A 511 -8.11 -32.64 -17.17
C ARG A 511 -9.44 -33.27 -16.78
N GLN A 512 -10.28 -33.59 -17.77
CA GLN A 512 -11.57 -34.25 -17.54
C GLN A 512 -11.42 -35.68 -17.01
N TYR A 513 -10.41 -36.42 -17.47
CA TYR A 513 -10.13 -37.77 -17.00
C TYR A 513 -9.70 -37.80 -15.52
N LEU A 514 -8.81 -36.88 -15.12
CA LEU A 514 -8.28 -36.83 -13.76
C LEU A 514 -9.23 -36.18 -12.75
N ALA A 515 -9.98 -35.16 -13.18
CA ALA A 515 -10.90 -34.41 -12.34
C ALA A 515 -12.32 -34.40 -12.95
N PRO A 516 -13.00 -35.56 -13.04
CA PRO A 516 -14.28 -35.67 -13.72
C PRO A 516 -15.37 -34.83 -13.06
N TRP A 517 -15.28 -34.61 -11.74
CA TRP A 517 -16.20 -33.75 -10.98
C TRP A 517 -16.20 -32.28 -11.43
N ALA A 518 -15.14 -31.81 -12.10
CA ALA A 518 -15.07 -30.45 -12.62
C ALA A 518 -15.98 -30.24 -13.84
N TYR A 519 -16.45 -31.32 -14.47
CA TYR A 519 -17.20 -31.30 -15.73
C TYR A 519 -18.54 -32.03 -15.64
N ASP A 520 -18.55 -33.21 -15.02
CA ASP A 520 -19.74 -34.03 -14.86
C ASP A 520 -20.31 -33.88 -13.45
N THR A 521 -21.55 -33.40 -13.40
CA THR A 521 -22.31 -33.22 -12.16
C THR A 521 -22.60 -34.53 -11.40
N ALA A 522 -22.50 -35.69 -12.07
CA ALA A 522 -22.70 -37.00 -11.45
C ALA A 522 -21.38 -37.64 -10.98
N ALA A 523 -20.23 -37.14 -11.42
CA ALA A 523 -18.94 -37.71 -11.07
C ALA A 523 -18.59 -37.45 -9.60
N GLN A 524 -18.24 -38.51 -8.88
CA GLN A 524 -17.90 -38.42 -7.46
C GLN A 524 -16.41 -38.18 -7.24
N ILE A 525 -16.10 -37.28 -6.30
CA ILE A 525 -14.75 -37.10 -5.78
C ILE A 525 -14.39 -38.28 -4.87
N SER A 526 -13.33 -39.01 -5.21
CA SER A 526 -12.78 -40.10 -4.39
C SER A 526 -11.60 -39.59 -3.55
N PHE A 527 -11.64 -39.88 -2.26
CA PHE A 527 -10.49 -39.69 -1.37
C PHE A 527 -9.48 -40.82 -1.55
N GLY A 528 -8.20 -40.49 -1.49
CA GLY A 528 -7.11 -41.39 -1.79
C GLY A 528 -7.07 -41.77 -3.27
N GLY A 529 -6.55 -42.95 -3.56
CA GLY A 529 -6.47 -43.50 -4.91
C GLY A 529 -5.04 -43.75 -5.35
N VAL A 530 -4.94 -44.54 -6.41
CA VAL A 530 -3.68 -44.91 -7.04
C VAL A 530 -3.82 -44.64 -8.53
N LEU A 531 -2.88 -43.89 -9.08
CA LEU A 531 -2.81 -43.58 -10.50
C LEU A 531 -1.61 -44.31 -11.11
N TYR A 532 -1.89 -45.21 -12.05
CA TYR A 532 -0.86 -45.97 -12.75
C TYR A 532 -0.52 -45.31 -14.07
N LYS A 533 0.79 -45.12 -14.34
CA LYS A 533 1.30 -44.54 -15.58
C LYS A 533 0.80 -45.25 -16.83
N SER A 534 0.71 -46.59 -16.79
CA SER A 534 0.23 -47.42 -17.90
C SER A 534 -1.24 -47.15 -18.26
N VAL A 535 -2.09 -46.89 -17.27
CA VAL A 535 -3.53 -46.62 -17.48
C VAL A 535 -3.71 -45.28 -18.16
N VAL A 536 -2.93 -44.27 -17.74
CA VAL A 536 -2.97 -42.93 -18.37
C VAL A 536 -2.44 -42.98 -19.80
N ILE A 537 -1.35 -43.73 -20.05
CA ILE A 537 -0.84 -43.93 -21.42
C ILE A 537 -1.90 -44.59 -22.30
N GLY A 538 -2.53 -45.66 -21.80
CA GLY A 538 -3.63 -46.33 -22.52
C GLY A 538 -4.78 -45.37 -22.84
N PHE A 539 -5.19 -44.53 -21.89
CA PHE A 539 -6.23 -43.51 -22.13
C PHE A 539 -5.84 -42.51 -23.23
N ILE A 540 -4.55 -42.12 -23.33
CA ILE A 540 -4.07 -41.19 -24.36
C ILE A 540 -4.02 -41.89 -25.73
N GLU A 541 -3.55 -43.14 -25.78
CA GLU A 541 -3.47 -43.93 -27.01
C GLU A 541 -4.85 -44.31 -27.56
N GLU A 542 -5.86 -44.44 -26.71
CA GLU A 542 -7.26 -44.69 -27.11
C GLU A 542 -7.94 -43.46 -27.76
N GLN A 543 -7.33 -42.26 -27.70
CA GLN A 543 -7.91 -41.08 -28.32
C GLN A 543 -7.84 -41.18 -29.86
N PRO A 544 -8.95 -40.93 -30.58
CA PRO A 544 -9.05 -41.17 -32.02
C PRO A 544 -8.15 -40.28 -32.89
N TYR A 545 -7.48 -39.29 -32.29
CA TYR A 545 -6.58 -38.36 -32.95
C TYR A 545 -5.10 -38.59 -32.64
N VAL A 546 -4.77 -39.48 -31.71
CA VAL A 546 -3.40 -39.81 -31.31
C VAL A 546 -2.88 -41.01 -32.11
N ASP A 547 -1.65 -40.93 -32.60
CA ASP A 547 -0.94 -42.02 -33.28
C ASP A 547 -0.07 -42.79 -32.28
N PHE A 548 0.87 -42.11 -31.61
CA PHE A 548 1.69 -42.67 -30.54
C PHE A 548 2.20 -41.60 -29.56
N VAL A 549 2.67 -42.05 -28.41
CA VAL A 549 3.24 -41.22 -27.33
C VAL A 549 4.67 -41.64 -27.01
N THR A 550 5.57 -40.69 -26.80
CA THR A 550 6.95 -40.93 -26.34
C THR A 550 7.30 -40.06 -25.14
N ASP A 551 8.37 -40.42 -24.43
CA ASP A 551 8.95 -39.66 -23.32
C ASP A 551 7.97 -39.31 -22.20
N PHE A 552 6.99 -40.18 -21.94
CA PHE A 552 5.98 -39.93 -20.92
C PHE A 552 6.59 -39.90 -19.53
N LYS A 553 6.36 -38.80 -18.81
CA LYS A 553 6.76 -38.57 -17.43
C LYS A 553 5.54 -38.16 -16.62
N MET A 554 5.46 -38.71 -15.42
CA MET A 554 4.34 -38.51 -14.50
C MET A 554 4.89 -38.07 -13.14
N THR A 555 4.52 -36.87 -12.70
CA THR A 555 5.06 -36.24 -11.49
C THR A 555 3.95 -35.67 -10.62
N VAL A 556 4.13 -35.68 -9.29
CA VAL A 556 3.22 -35.03 -8.32
C VAL A 556 3.94 -33.91 -7.62
N ASP A 557 3.35 -32.71 -7.58
CA ASP A 557 3.89 -31.56 -6.84
C ASP A 557 5.41 -31.31 -7.10
N GLY A 558 5.86 -31.55 -8.34
CA GLY A 558 7.26 -31.38 -8.76
C GLY A 558 8.21 -32.53 -8.40
N SER A 559 7.70 -33.70 -8.00
CA SER A 559 8.50 -34.92 -7.79
C SER A 559 9.20 -35.39 -9.07
N GLY A 560 10.14 -36.34 -8.95
CA GLY A 560 10.67 -37.08 -10.11
C GLY A 560 9.59 -37.91 -10.82
N ASP A 561 9.94 -38.46 -11.99
CA ASP A 561 9.07 -39.36 -12.77
C ASP A 561 8.76 -40.64 -11.97
N GLN A 562 7.48 -40.94 -11.80
CA GLN A 562 7.00 -42.10 -11.07
C GLN A 562 6.21 -43.05 -11.99
N LYS A 563 6.29 -44.36 -11.73
CA LYS A 563 5.47 -45.36 -12.43
C LYS A 563 4.05 -45.44 -11.89
N GLU A 564 3.90 -45.08 -10.63
CA GLU A 564 2.65 -45.16 -9.88
C GLU A 564 2.65 -44.00 -8.89
N ILE A 565 1.54 -43.27 -8.82
CA ILE A 565 1.30 -42.23 -7.82
C ILE A 565 0.25 -42.75 -6.86
N ARG A 566 0.55 -42.66 -5.57
CA ARG A 566 -0.43 -42.88 -4.50
C ARG A 566 -0.63 -41.57 -3.77
N ALA A 567 -1.88 -41.26 -3.44
CA ALA A 567 -2.20 -40.14 -2.58
C ALA A 567 -1.42 -40.24 -1.26
N SER A 568 -0.81 -39.14 -0.82
CA SER A 568 0.08 -39.15 0.35
C SER A 568 -0.62 -39.45 1.68
N SER A 569 -1.91 -39.11 1.78
CA SER A 569 -2.73 -39.36 2.95
C SER A 569 -4.11 -39.90 2.60
N SER A 570 -4.82 -40.47 3.58
CA SER A 570 -6.21 -40.90 3.39
C SER A 570 -7.21 -39.75 3.21
N GLY A 571 -6.78 -38.51 3.47
CA GLY A 571 -7.55 -37.27 3.28
C GLY A 571 -7.17 -36.51 2.00
N SER A 572 -6.16 -37.00 1.27
CA SER A 572 -5.69 -36.40 0.04
C SER A 572 -6.55 -36.80 -1.15
N ILE A 573 -6.63 -35.91 -2.14
CA ILE A 573 -7.30 -36.14 -3.42
C ILE A 573 -6.30 -35.85 -4.53
N LEU A 574 -6.05 -36.85 -5.38
CA LEU A 574 -5.29 -36.64 -6.61
C LEU A 574 -6.11 -35.77 -7.57
N THR A 575 -5.51 -34.72 -8.11
CA THR A 575 -6.16 -33.84 -9.09
C THR A 575 -5.23 -33.54 -10.26
N THR A 576 -5.77 -32.85 -11.26
CA THR A 576 -5.01 -32.42 -12.44
C THR A 576 -4.27 -31.11 -12.23
N ALA A 577 -3.07 -30.99 -12.78
CA ALA A 577 -2.47 -29.69 -13.04
C ALA A 577 -3.33 -28.90 -14.03
N LYS A 578 -3.28 -27.55 -13.95
CA LYS A 578 -4.03 -26.67 -14.87
C LYS A 578 -3.62 -26.83 -16.33
N GLN A 579 -2.34 -27.13 -16.55
CA GLN A 579 -1.77 -27.35 -17.87
C GLN A 579 -0.73 -28.46 -17.79
N HIS A 580 -0.81 -29.43 -18.70
CA HIS A 580 0.18 -30.47 -18.89
C HIS A 580 1.21 -30.06 -19.94
N ASP A 581 2.43 -30.58 -19.81
CA ASP A 581 3.53 -30.30 -20.73
C ASP A 581 3.48 -31.26 -21.93
N ILE A 582 2.65 -30.90 -22.91
CA ILE A 582 2.44 -31.71 -24.12
C ILE A 582 3.22 -31.09 -25.28
N THR A 583 4.19 -31.84 -25.80
CA THR A 583 4.96 -31.42 -26.98
C THR A 583 4.49 -32.20 -28.20
N ALA A 584 4.06 -31.52 -29.26
CA ALA A 584 3.65 -32.19 -30.49
C ALA A 584 4.84 -32.46 -31.42
N MET A 585 4.94 -33.69 -31.95
CA MET A 585 5.94 -34.05 -32.96
C MET A 585 5.55 -33.53 -34.36
N ILE A 586 6.31 -32.57 -34.87
CA ILE A 586 6.05 -31.94 -36.19
C ILE A 586 6.78 -32.67 -37.34
N SER A 587 7.90 -33.36 -37.06
CA SER A 587 8.65 -34.11 -38.08
C SER A 587 8.50 -35.63 -37.89
N ASP A 588 8.63 -36.38 -38.99
CA ASP A 588 8.66 -37.86 -38.99
C ASP A 588 10.08 -38.40 -38.70
N LEU A 589 10.95 -37.61 -38.08
CA LEU A 589 12.31 -38.02 -37.71
C LEU A 589 12.26 -38.84 -36.41
N VAL A 590 11.86 -40.11 -36.55
CA VAL A 590 12.21 -41.16 -35.60
C VAL A 590 13.62 -41.64 -35.98
N CYS A 591 14.56 -41.53 -35.05
CA CYS A 591 15.85 -42.23 -35.14
C CYS A 591 15.68 -43.68 -34.67
#